data_AF-A0A924ETH0-F1
#
_entry.id   AF-A0A924ETH0-F1
#
_cell.length_a   1.000
_cell.length_b   1.000
_cell.length_c   1.000
_cell.angle_alpha   90.00
_cell.angle_beta   90.00
_cell.angle_gamma   90.00
#
_symmetry.space_group_name_H-M   'P 1'
#
loop_
_entity.id
_entity.type
_entity.pdbx_description
1 polymer ?
#
loop_
_entity_poly.entity_id
_entity_poly.type
_entity_poly.pdbx_seq_one_letter_code
_entity_poly.pdbx_strand_id
1 'polypeptide(L)'
;MNKFKLFSLITVCAAFMLLSCGGANSKKGGGTKRFISKTGWKPNDSKGWFFTGKQQKQKGWPGMIYVEGGTFTMGLVKDDVMHDWNNTPRRMQVSSFFMGETEITNYEYREYVTWLKFVFPPSDPNFKDIYTGALPDTLVWNNKLSRNDFAETYFRGPEYDYYPVVGVTWLQASRYCDWLTDRANEKALIDKGVLPKDYYSNDANNQGANAFNLDKYKGNDADLGALMNTAKLQKATGIKTTNARIAAANKNASSGLVEKFRLPTEVEWEFAALAQQKNRQYNLVKGKEPEINNLKGTKGRNRGMYLENFKMGQGDYSGVPGWKNDGAPTTSDVKQFPSNDLGI
;
A
#
# COMPACT_ATOMS: atom_id res chain seq x y z
N MET A 1 -79.15 7.27 -28.33
CA MET A 1 -77.92 7.20 -29.17
C MET A 1 -76.63 7.71 -28.50
N ASN A 2 -76.56 7.89 -27.16
CA ASN A 2 -75.37 8.50 -26.52
C ASN A 2 -74.52 7.56 -25.65
N LYS A 3 -74.98 6.35 -25.31
CA LYS A 3 -74.19 5.40 -24.48
C LYS A 3 -73.15 4.60 -25.29
N PHE A 4 -73.44 4.29 -26.56
CA PHE A 4 -72.50 3.57 -27.43
C PHE A 4 -71.30 4.43 -27.88
N LYS A 5 -71.48 5.74 -28.06
CA LYS A 5 -70.37 6.66 -28.38
C LYS A 5 -69.42 6.86 -27.20
N LEU A 6 -69.94 6.87 -25.97
CA LEU A 6 -69.11 6.96 -24.76
C LEU A 6 -68.28 5.68 -24.55
N PHE A 7 -68.87 4.51 -24.78
CA PHE A 7 -68.17 3.24 -24.67
C PHE A 7 -67.06 3.10 -25.73
N SER A 8 -67.33 3.53 -26.98
CA SER A 8 -66.34 3.62 -28.06
C SER A 8 -65.18 4.55 -27.72
N LEU A 9 -65.44 5.72 -27.13
CA LEU A 9 -64.40 6.68 -26.74
C LEU A 9 -63.51 6.14 -25.62
N ILE A 10 -64.09 5.45 -24.63
CA ILE A 10 -63.35 4.82 -23.53
C ILE A 10 -62.47 3.68 -24.05
N THR A 11 -62.97 2.86 -24.99
CA THR A 11 -62.16 1.77 -25.59
C THR A 11 -61.00 2.30 -26.44
N VAL A 12 -61.18 3.43 -27.14
CA VAL A 12 -60.11 4.05 -27.93
C VAL A 12 -59.07 4.73 -27.02
N CYS A 13 -59.49 5.41 -25.96
CA CYS A 13 -58.55 5.96 -24.97
C CYS A 13 -57.78 4.87 -24.20
N ALA A 14 -58.41 3.73 -23.88
CA ALA A 14 -57.73 2.60 -23.27
C ALA A 14 -56.69 1.94 -24.21
N ALA A 15 -56.99 1.89 -25.52
CA ALA A 15 -56.04 1.40 -26.52
C ALA A 15 -54.81 2.33 -26.70
N PHE A 16 -54.99 3.64 -26.58
CA PHE A 16 -53.88 4.60 -26.62
C PHE A 16 -53.02 4.60 -25.33
N MET A 17 -53.59 4.28 -24.16
CA MET A 17 -52.79 4.13 -22.94
C MET A 17 -51.90 2.88 -22.94
N LEU A 18 -52.29 1.81 -23.63
CA LEU A 18 -51.48 0.59 -23.73
C LEU A 18 -50.31 0.70 -24.72
N LEU A 19 -50.35 1.65 -25.66
CA LEU A 19 -49.26 1.93 -26.59
C LEU A 19 -48.22 2.93 -26.04
N SER A 20 -48.50 3.56 -24.89
CA SER A 20 -47.62 4.56 -24.25
C SER A 20 -46.74 3.98 -23.14
N CYS A 21 -46.53 2.66 -23.11
CA CYS A 21 -45.49 2.02 -22.28
C CYS A 21 -44.52 1.19 -23.12
N GLY A 22 -44.19 1.66 -24.32
CA GLY A 22 -42.94 1.31 -25.01
C GLY A 22 -41.77 2.09 -24.41
N GLY A 23 -41.61 2.04 -23.08
CA GLY A 23 -40.50 2.67 -22.37
C GLY A 23 -39.19 2.15 -22.95
N ALA A 24 -38.40 3.08 -23.47
CA ALA A 24 -37.13 2.85 -24.12
C ALA A 24 -36.36 1.69 -23.46
N ASN A 25 -36.04 0.67 -24.27
CA ASN A 25 -35.00 -0.29 -23.97
C ASN A 25 -33.67 0.47 -23.86
N SER A 26 -33.47 1.17 -22.74
CA SER A 26 -32.16 1.62 -22.31
C SER A 26 -31.38 0.35 -22.13
N LYS A 27 -30.52 0.03 -23.11
CA LYS A 27 -29.65 -1.14 -23.08
C LYS A 27 -28.87 -1.02 -21.77
N LYS A 28 -29.24 -1.79 -20.76
CA LYS A 28 -28.46 -1.93 -19.52
C LYS A 28 -27.04 -2.23 -19.95
N GLY A 29 -26.10 -1.35 -19.62
CA GLY A 29 -24.71 -1.43 -20.08
C GLY A 29 -24.14 -2.83 -19.82
N GLY A 30 -24.00 -3.64 -20.88
CA GLY A 30 -23.71 -5.07 -20.79
C GLY A 30 -22.25 -5.41 -20.45
N GLY A 31 -21.46 -4.42 -20.04
CA GLY A 31 -20.02 -4.54 -19.83
C GLY A 31 -19.27 -5.01 -21.09
N THR A 32 -17.99 -5.29 -20.95
CA THR A 32 -17.08 -5.72 -22.03
C THR A 32 -17.17 -7.21 -22.36
N LYS A 33 -18.22 -7.92 -21.91
CA LYS A 33 -18.37 -9.38 -22.10
C LYS A 33 -18.41 -9.83 -23.56
N ARG A 34 -18.75 -8.91 -24.49
CA ARG A 34 -18.71 -9.12 -25.95
C ARG A 34 -17.81 -8.11 -26.64
N PHE A 35 -16.69 -7.76 -26.02
CA PHE A 35 -15.74 -6.83 -26.62
C PHE A 35 -15.11 -7.45 -27.86
N ILE A 36 -15.29 -6.78 -29.00
CA ILE A 36 -14.57 -7.05 -30.25
C ILE A 36 -13.69 -5.83 -30.47
N SER A 37 -12.39 -6.06 -30.68
CA SER A 37 -11.47 -4.97 -30.98
C SER A 37 -11.88 -4.27 -32.27
N LYS A 38 -11.47 -3.01 -32.45
CA LYS A 38 -11.61 -2.29 -33.74
C LYS A 38 -10.92 -3.03 -34.89
N THR A 39 -9.97 -3.92 -34.57
CA THR A 39 -9.31 -4.81 -35.54
C THR A 39 -10.18 -6.00 -35.97
N GLY A 40 -11.39 -6.15 -35.44
CA GLY A 40 -12.31 -7.27 -35.72
C GLY A 40 -12.02 -8.55 -34.93
N TRP A 41 -10.91 -8.61 -34.20
CA TRP A 41 -10.52 -9.77 -33.40
C TRP A 41 -11.18 -9.78 -32.02
N LYS A 42 -11.53 -10.98 -31.55
CA LYS A 42 -11.98 -11.21 -30.17
C LYS A 42 -10.76 -11.32 -29.23
N PRO A 43 -10.82 -10.79 -28.00
CA PRO A 43 -9.78 -11.00 -27.00
C PRO A 43 -9.56 -12.49 -26.73
N ASN A 44 -8.30 -12.91 -26.58
CA ASN A 44 -7.91 -14.28 -26.25
C ASN A 44 -8.40 -15.36 -27.23
N ASP A 45 -8.60 -15.01 -28.50
CA ASP A 45 -8.87 -16.02 -29.52
C ASP A 45 -7.65 -16.93 -29.74
N SER A 46 -7.87 -18.24 -29.82
CA SER A 46 -6.85 -19.26 -30.10
C SER A 46 -6.10 -19.04 -31.41
N LYS A 47 -6.75 -18.43 -32.41
CA LYS A 47 -6.16 -18.05 -33.70
C LYS A 47 -5.64 -16.61 -33.72
N GLY A 48 -5.83 -15.88 -32.62
CA GLY A 48 -5.37 -14.52 -32.46
C GLY A 48 -3.89 -14.45 -32.09
N TRP A 49 -3.33 -13.27 -32.23
CA TRP A 49 -1.95 -12.96 -31.86
C TRP A 49 -1.85 -12.13 -30.59
N PHE A 50 -2.97 -11.71 -30.00
CA PHE A 50 -3.02 -10.90 -28.79
C PHE A 50 -3.82 -11.60 -27.68
N PHE A 51 -3.19 -11.75 -26.52
CA PHE A 51 -3.78 -12.38 -25.36
C PHE A 51 -3.73 -11.44 -24.15
N THR A 52 -4.86 -11.30 -23.47
CA THR A 52 -4.99 -10.56 -22.22
C THR A 52 -5.16 -11.51 -21.05
N GLY A 53 -4.39 -11.31 -19.98
CA GLY A 53 -4.61 -12.01 -18.72
C GLY A 53 -5.97 -11.66 -18.12
N LYS A 54 -6.48 -12.51 -17.23
CA LYS A 54 -7.64 -12.15 -16.40
C LYS A 54 -7.26 -10.93 -15.55
N GLN A 55 -8.15 -9.94 -15.46
CA GLN A 55 -8.00 -8.85 -14.50
C GLN A 55 -7.96 -9.45 -13.09
N GLN A 56 -6.80 -9.41 -12.45
CA GLN A 56 -6.67 -9.79 -11.05
C GLN A 56 -7.14 -8.61 -10.21
N LYS A 57 -7.94 -8.88 -9.18
CA LYS A 57 -8.19 -7.87 -8.15
C LYS A 57 -6.85 -7.58 -7.48
N GLN A 58 -6.50 -6.30 -7.38
CA GLN A 58 -5.30 -5.88 -6.66
C GLN A 58 -5.42 -6.42 -5.22
N LYS A 59 -4.48 -7.29 -4.84
CA LYS A 59 -4.37 -7.81 -3.48
C LYS A 59 -3.18 -7.07 -2.84
N GLY A 60 -3.40 -6.51 -1.65
CA GLY A 60 -2.32 -5.90 -0.88
C GLY A 60 -1.23 -6.93 -0.56
N TRP A 61 0.01 -6.46 -0.50
CA TRP A 61 1.10 -7.22 0.10
C TRP A 61 0.82 -7.43 1.61
N PRO A 62 1.37 -8.47 2.27
CA PRO A 62 1.23 -8.62 3.71
C PRO A 62 1.64 -7.34 4.46
N GLY A 63 0.87 -6.97 5.49
CA GLY A 63 1.08 -5.73 6.25
C GLY A 63 0.65 -4.45 5.52
N MET A 64 -0.01 -4.55 4.36
CA MET A 64 -0.51 -3.39 3.61
C MET A 64 -2.04 -3.39 3.53
N ILE A 65 -2.63 -2.24 3.83
CA ILE A 65 -4.06 -1.99 3.90
C ILE A 65 -4.50 -1.24 2.65
N TYR A 66 -5.66 -1.63 2.11
CA TYR A 66 -6.27 -0.94 0.98
C TYR A 66 -7.00 0.31 1.45
N VAL A 67 -6.55 1.47 0.99
CA VAL A 67 -7.18 2.76 1.21
C VAL A 67 -7.98 3.14 -0.04
N GLU A 68 -9.30 3.27 0.12
CA GLU A 68 -10.18 3.65 -0.98
C GLU A 68 -9.99 5.14 -1.31
N GLY A 69 -9.73 5.44 -2.59
CA GLY A 69 -9.54 6.81 -3.06
C GLY A 69 -10.81 7.65 -2.96
N GLY A 70 -10.64 8.94 -2.72
CA GLY A 70 -11.74 9.89 -2.57
C GLY A 70 -11.27 11.34 -2.61
N THR A 71 -12.21 12.27 -2.42
CA THR A 71 -11.89 13.69 -2.19
C THR A 71 -11.89 14.00 -0.70
N PHE A 72 -10.93 14.79 -0.24
CA PHE A 72 -10.95 15.38 1.11
C PHE A 72 -10.43 16.81 1.09
N THR A 73 -10.66 17.54 2.17
CA THR A 73 -10.08 18.87 2.39
C THR A 73 -8.81 18.71 3.23
N MET A 74 -7.67 18.91 2.60
CA MET A 74 -6.33 18.87 3.18
C MET A 74 -6.05 20.17 3.96
N GLY A 75 -5.36 20.09 5.10
CA GLY A 75 -5.05 21.21 6.00
C GLY A 75 -6.00 21.33 7.20
N LEU A 76 -5.56 21.96 8.29
CA LEU A 76 -6.38 22.26 9.47
C LEU A 76 -7.49 23.25 9.11
N VAL A 77 -8.70 22.93 9.54
CA VAL A 77 -9.89 23.79 9.36
C VAL A 77 -10.04 24.79 10.52
N LYS A 78 -9.26 24.62 11.61
CA LYS A 78 -9.26 25.53 12.75
C LYS A 78 -8.20 26.62 12.58
N ASP A 79 -8.58 27.84 12.95
CA ASP A 79 -7.65 28.96 13.08
C ASP A 79 -6.59 28.62 14.13
N ASP A 80 -5.32 28.73 13.72
CA ASP A 80 -4.20 28.73 14.64
C ASP A 80 -4.06 30.14 15.22
N VAL A 81 -4.04 30.23 16.55
CA VAL A 81 -3.86 31.51 17.27
C VAL A 81 -2.52 32.16 16.89
N MET A 82 -1.53 31.35 16.47
CA MET A 82 -0.21 31.82 16.05
C MET A 82 -0.11 32.19 14.56
N HIS A 83 -1.18 32.08 13.77
CA HIS A 83 -1.23 32.46 12.35
C HIS A 83 -0.09 31.86 11.50
N ASP A 84 0.27 30.59 11.73
CA ASP A 84 1.24 29.91 10.87
C ASP A 84 0.67 29.80 9.44
N TRP A 85 1.37 30.40 8.48
CA TRP A 85 0.92 30.61 7.10
C TRP A 85 0.95 29.34 6.23
N ASN A 86 0.96 28.16 6.85
CA ASN A 86 1.13 26.87 6.18
C ASN A 86 -0.17 26.05 6.12
N ASN A 87 -1.30 26.66 6.46
CA ASN A 87 -2.54 25.97 6.75
C ASN A 87 -3.74 26.42 5.88
N THR A 88 -3.56 26.62 4.58
CA THR A 88 -4.70 26.95 3.71
C THR A 88 -5.46 25.67 3.31
N PRO A 89 -6.75 25.52 3.70
CA PRO A 89 -7.48 24.30 3.41
C PRO A 89 -7.72 24.14 1.90
N ARG A 90 -7.28 23.03 1.33
CA ARG A 90 -7.43 22.75 -0.11
C ARG A 90 -8.12 21.42 -0.37
N ARG A 91 -9.05 21.38 -1.32
CA ARG A 91 -9.72 20.12 -1.71
C ARG A 91 -8.83 19.33 -2.66
N MET A 92 -8.43 18.13 -2.24
CA MET A 92 -7.57 17.23 -3.01
C MET A 92 -8.32 15.93 -3.33
N GLN A 93 -8.06 15.36 -4.50
CA GLN A 93 -8.51 14.02 -4.89
C GLN A 93 -7.33 13.06 -4.77
N VAL A 94 -7.55 11.92 -4.12
CA VAL A 94 -6.57 10.85 -3.97
C VAL A 94 -7.10 9.61 -4.71
N SER A 95 -6.25 8.94 -5.47
CA SER A 95 -6.56 7.62 -6.05
C SER A 95 -6.53 6.56 -4.96
N SER A 96 -7.14 5.39 -5.16
CA SER A 96 -6.95 4.28 -4.20
C SER A 96 -5.50 3.83 -4.17
N PHE A 97 -5.00 3.49 -3.00
CA PHE A 97 -3.62 3.02 -2.80
C PHE A 97 -3.55 2.01 -1.67
N PHE A 98 -2.38 1.40 -1.49
CA PHE A 98 -2.08 0.56 -0.34
C PHE A 98 -1.10 1.29 0.58
N MET A 99 -1.32 1.20 1.89
CA MET A 99 -0.46 1.80 2.92
C MET A 99 -0.10 0.75 3.96
N GLY A 100 1.10 0.84 4.55
CA GLY A 100 1.48 -0.04 5.65
C GLY A 100 0.50 0.10 6.82
N GLU A 101 0.17 -1.01 7.48
CA GLU A 101 -0.64 -0.99 8.71
C GLU A 101 0.08 -0.28 9.85
N THR A 102 1.41 -0.39 9.93
CA THR A 102 2.23 0.22 10.97
C THR A 102 3.45 0.91 10.37
N GLU A 103 4.14 1.72 11.17
CA GLU A 103 5.49 2.15 10.83
C GLU A 103 6.43 0.96 10.65
N ILE A 104 7.51 1.19 9.91
CA ILE A 104 8.57 0.19 9.73
C ILE A 104 9.26 -0.04 11.07
N THR A 105 9.30 -1.30 11.47
CA THR A 105 9.90 -1.75 12.72
C THR A 105 11.42 -1.87 12.60
N ASN A 106 12.11 -1.85 13.75
CA ASN A 106 13.54 -2.16 13.81
C ASN A 106 13.84 -3.55 13.22
N TYR A 107 12.99 -4.54 13.46
CA TYR A 107 13.13 -5.89 12.90
C TYR A 107 13.15 -5.88 11.36
N GLU A 108 12.17 -5.24 10.73
CA GLU A 108 12.08 -5.14 9.26
C GLU A 108 13.27 -4.36 8.67
N TYR A 109 13.70 -3.29 9.35
CA TYR A 109 14.87 -2.55 8.90
C TYR A 109 16.18 -3.33 9.08
N ARG A 110 16.28 -4.16 10.13
CA ARG A 110 17.42 -5.08 10.33
C ARG A 110 17.44 -6.19 9.27
N GLU A 111 16.29 -6.66 8.81
CA GLU A 111 16.20 -7.58 7.66
C GLU A 111 16.86 -6.97 6.43
N TYR A 112 16.54 -5.71 6.11
CA TYR A 112 17.17 -4.96 5.01
C TYR A 112 18.70 -4.84 5.18
N VAL A 113 19.14 -4.40 6.36
CA VAL A 113 20.56 -4.21 6.67
C VAL A 113 21.33 -5.54 6.65
N THR A 114 20.70 -6.65 7.04
CA THR A 114 21.28 -8.00 6.98
C THR A 114 21.37 -8.50 5.54
N TRP A 115 20.34 -8.24 4.73
CA TRP A 115 20.37 -8.54 3.30
C TRP A 115 21.51 -7.80 2.59
N LEU A 116 21.71 -6.51 2.90
CA LEU A 116 22.82 -5.74 2.34
C LEU A 116 24.17 -6.36 2.67
N LYS A 117 24.39 -6.83 3.90
CA LYS A 117 25.64 -7.51 4.30
C LYS A 117 25.88 -8.80 3.53
N PHE A 118 24.81 -9.53 3.23
CA PHE A 118 24.89 -10.80 2.52
C PHE A 118 25.21 -10.59 1.03
N VAL A 119 24.51 -9.66 0.37
CA VAL A 119 24.69 -9.41 -1.07
C VAL A 119 25.93 -8.55 -1.38
N PHE A 120 26.22 -7.59 -0.51
CA PHE A 120 27.31 -6.63 -0.63
C PHE A 120 28.23 -6.75 0.60
N PRO A 121 29.08 -7.80 0.65
CA PRO A 121 29.89 -8.06 1.82
C PRO A 121 30.86 -6.90 2.07
N PRO A 122 30.98 -6.42 3.32
CA PRO A 122 31.89 -5.32 3.66
C PRO A 122 33.36 -5.71 3.59
N SER A 123 33.67 -7.00 3.39
CA SER A 123 35.00 -7.51 3.09
C SER A 123 35.57 -6.92 1.80
N ASP A 124 34.71 -6.60 0.84
CA ASP A 124 35.10 -5.98 -0.42
C ASP A 124 35.16 -4.44 -0.27
N PRO A 125 36.31 -3.80 -0.57
CA PRO A 125 36.45 -2.35 -0.44
C PRO A 125 35.43 -1.54 -1.24
N ASN A 126 34.95 -2.07 -2.37
CA ASN A 126 33.98 -1.42 -3.24
C ASN A 126 32.56 -1.33 -2.63
N PHE A 127 32.24 -2.18 -1.65
CA PHE A 127 30.91 -2.32 -1.09
C PHE A 127 30.80 -1.84 0.37
N LYS A 128 31.93 -1.53 0.99
CA LYS A 128 32.03 -1.11 2.39
C LYS A 128 31.05 0.03 2.75
N ASP A 129 30.95 1.03 1.88
CA ASP A 129 30.16 2.24 2.13
C ASP A 129 28.64 2.03 1.95
N ILE A 130 28.23 0.97 1.27
CA ILE A 130 26.80 0.65 1.07
C ILE A 130 26.18 0.25 2.40
N TYR A 131 26.85 -0.66 3.11
CA TYR A 131 26.37 -1.14 4.40
C TYR A 131 26.37 -0.04 5.47
N THR A 132 27.48 0.69 5.58
CA THR A 132 27.62 1.75 6.59
C THR A 132 26.67 2.92 6.33
N GLY A 133 26.46 3.29 5.06
CA GLY A 133 25.53 4.34 4.66
C GLY A 133 24.06 3.97 4.86
N ALA A 134 23.72 2.69 4.97
CA ALA A 134 22.36 2.22 5.25
C ALA A 134 22.04 2.09 6.75
N LEU A 135 23.03 2.21 7.64
CA LEU A 135 22.78 2.15 9.08
C LEU A 135 22.07 3.43 9.57
N PRO A 136 21.09 3.30 10.49
CA PRO A 136 20.46 4.46 11.10
C PRO A 136 21.46 5.18 12.00
N ASP A 137 21.30 6.50 12.09
CA ASP A 137 22.09 7.32 13.01
C ASP A 137 21.61 7.11 14.45
N THR A 138 22.39 6.38 15.23
CA THR A 138 22.09 6.12 16.64
C THR A 138 22.42 7.30 17.56
N LEU A 139 23.15 8.31 17.08
CA LEU A 139 23.50 9.51 17.85
C LEU A 139 22.30 10.42 18.11
N VAL A 140 21.19 10.23 17.40
CA VAL A 140 19.91 10.90 17.67
C VAL A 140 19.43 10.70 19.10
N TRP A 141 19.82 9.59 19.72
CA TRP A 141 19.48 9.28 21.11
C TRP A 141 20.43 9.92 22.13
N ASN A 142 21.61 10.37 21.70
CA ASN A 142 22.63 10.90 22.58
C ASN A 142 22.33 12.38 22.88
N ASN A 143 22.15 12.70 24.15
CA ASN A 143 22.06 14.07 24.63
C ASN A 143 22.98 14.20 25.84
N LYS A 144 23.80 15.27 25.88
CA LYS A 144 24.76 15.53 26.97
C LYS A 144 24.14 15.53 28.37
N LEU A 145 22.84 15.80 28.47
CA LEU A 145 22.07 15.82 29.72
C LEU A 145 21.23 14.56 29.96
N SER A 146 21.22 13.61 29.01
CA SER A 146 20.45 12.38 29.08
C SER A 146 21.36 11.21 29.43
N ARG A 147 20.98 10.41 30.43
CA ARG A 147 21.63 9.15 30.75
C ARG A 147 20.79 8.00 30.20
N ASN A 148 20.91 7.73 28.89
CA ASN A 148 20.18 6.67 28.20
C ASN A 148 21.10 5.79 27.34
N ASP A 149 20.87 4.48 27.39
CA ASP A 149 21.66 3.48 26.64
C ASP A 149 21.03 3.12 25.28
N PHE A 150 20.05 3.91 24.83
CA PHE A 150 19.31 3.68 23.58
C PHE A 150 20.19 3.77 22.34
N ALA A 151 21.29 4.54 22.38
CA ALA A 151 22.22 4.64 21.26
C ALA A 151 22.86 3.28 20.90
N GLU A 152 23.03 2.39 21.88
CA GLU A 152 23.62 1.07 21.67
C GLU A 152 22.54 -0.01 21.46
N THR A 153 21.47 0.06 22.25
CA THR A 153 20.48 -1.01 22.39
C THR A 153 19.29 -0.85 21.43
N TYR A 154 18.82 0.36 21.11
CA TYR A 154 17.53 0.55 20.44
C TYR A 154 17.43 -0.15 19.09
N PHE A 155 18.44 -0.02 18.24
CA PHE A 155 18.42 -0.63 16.90
C PHE A 155 18.95 -2.07 16.89
N ARG A 156 19.75 -2.49 17.88
CA ARG A 156 20.48 -3.76 17.85
C ARG A 156 19.90 -4.81 18.80
N GLY A 157 19.23 -4.38 19.85
CA GLY A 157 18.67 -5.21 20.90
C GLY A 157 17.36 -5.86 20.46
N PRO A 158 17.11 -7.14 20.80
CA PRO A 158 15.86 -7.82 20.50
C PRO A 158 14.66 -7.22 21.25
N GLU A 159 14.89 -6.48 22.34
CA GLU A 159 13.84 -5.85 23.13
C GLU A 159 13.05 -4.79 22.35
N TYR A 160 13.68 -4.20 21.33
CA TYR A 160 13.13 -3.12 20.52
C TYR A 160 12.78 -3.55 19.09
N ASP A 161 12.72 -4.85 18.81
CA ASP A 161 12.49 -5.37 17.45
C ASP A 161 11.17 -4.88 16.84
N TYR A 162 10.10 -4.78 17.63
CA TYR A 162 8.77 -4.31 17.20
C TYR A 162 8.53 -2.81 17.40
N TYR A 163 9.58 -2.04 17.72
CA TYR A 163 9.50 -0.59 17.86
C TYR A 163 9.82 0.08 16.52
N PRO A 164 9.32 1.29 16.27
CA PRO A 164 9.57 1.99 15.00
C PRO A 164 11.06 2.33 14.85
N VAL A 165 11.57 2.24 13.63
CA VAL A 165 12.94 2.62 13.32
C VAL A 165 13.13 4.14 13.42
N VAL A 166 14.21 4.58 14.08
CA VAL A 166 14.51 5.99 14.32
C VAL A 166 15.94 6.30 13.87
N GLY A 167 16.19 7.54 13.42
CA GLY A 167 17.50 7.97 12.93
C GLY A 167 17.73 7.65 11.46
N VAL A 168 16.65 7.51 10.67
CA VAL A 168 16.71 7.21 9.23
C VAL A 168 16.45 8.49 8.43
N THR A 169 17.31 8.74 7.45
CA THR A 169 17.14 9.87 6.51
C THR A 169 16.11 9.54 5.43
N TRP A 170 15.55 10.56 4.78
CA TRP A 170 14.64 10.38 3.65
C TRP A 170 15.26 9.53 2.52
N LEU A 171 16.55 9.72 2.25
CA LEU A 171 17.27 8.95 1.23
C LEU A 171 17.33 7.46 1.61
N GLN A 172 17.70 7.15 2.86
CA GLN A 172 17.72 5.77 3.36
C GLN A 172 16.33 5.12 3.32
N ALA A 173 15.29 5.86 3.70
CA ALA A 173 13.91 5.38 3.63
C ALA A 173 13.46 5.11 2.19
N SER A 174 13.83 5.96 1.23
CA SER A 174 13.55 5.71 -0.19
C SER A 174 14.27 4.47 -0.72
N ARG A 175 15.53 4.25 -0.32
CA ARG A 175 16.30 3.05 -0.70
C ARG A 175 15.72 1.78 -0.10
N TYR A 176 15.19 1.86 1.12
CA TYR A 176 14.46 0.78 1.76
C TYR A 176 13.19 0.41 0.96
N CYS A 177 12.42 1.39 0.47
CA CYS A 177 11.26 1.12 -0.39
C CYS A 177 11.64 0.46 -1.73
N ASP A 178 12.74 0.88 -2.35
CA ASP A 178 13.26 0.24 -3.56
C ASP A 178 13.64 -1.23 -3.29
N TRP A 179 14.38 -1.48 -2.20
CA TRP A 179 14.73 -2.83 -1.77
C TRP A 179 13.51 -3.71 -1.49
N LEU A 180 12.53 -3.18 -0.75
CA LEU A 180 11.29 -3.88 -0.42
C LEU A 180 10.52 -4.28 -1.70
N THR A 181 10.56 -3.41 -2.72
CA THR A 181 9.98 -3.70 -4.04
C THR A 181 10.65 -4.90 -4.69
N ASP A 182 11.97 -4.97 -4.67
CA ASP A 182 12.70 -6.10 -5.24
C ASP A 182 12.42 -7.39 -4.48
N ARG A 183 12.48 -7.36 -3.14
CA ARG A 183 12.26 -8.55 -2.30
C ARG A 183 10.82 -9.05 -2.36
N ALA A 184 9.83 -8.16 -2.35
CA ALA A 184 8.43 -8.56 -2.49
C ALA A 184 8.16 -9.22 -3.85
N ASN A 185 8.73 -8.67 -4.92
CA ASN A 185 8.63 -9.25 -6.26
C ASN A 185 9.33 -10.60 -6.35
N GLU A 186 10.53 -10.72 -5.80
CA GLU A 186 11.25 -11.98 -5.72
C GLU A 186 10.43 -13.05 -4.98
N LYS A 187 9.92 -12.71 -3.79
CA LYS A 187 9.09 -13.61 -3.00
C LYS A 187 7.81 -14.01 -3.75
N ALA A 188 7.16 -13.08 -4.43
CA ALA A 188 6.00 -13.36 -5.27
C ALA A 188 6.32 -14.30 -6.43
N LEU A 189 7.52 -14.19 -7.03
CA LEU A 189 7.99 -15.08 -8.09
C LEU A 189 8.36 -16.48 -7.57
N ILE A 190 8.95 -16.57 -6.38
CA ILE A 190 9.22 -17.84 -5.68
C ILE A 190 7.90 -18.55 -5.34
N ASP A 191 6.91 -17.84 -4.83
CA ASP A 191 5.60 -18.41 -4.47
C ASP A 191 4.84 -18.91 -5.71
N LYS A 192 5.03 -18.25 -6.86
CA LYS A 192 4.55 -18.72 -8.17
C LYS A 192 5.38 -19.89 -8.75
N GLY A 193 6.51 -20.20 -8.13
CA GLY A 193 7.47 -21.21 -8.59
C GLY A 193 8.18 -20.85 -9.88
N VAL A 194 8.23 -19.56 -10.22
CA VAL A 194 8.99 -19.04 -11.37
C VAL A 194 10.47 -18.99 -11.02
N LEU A 195 10.80 -18.55 -9.80
CA LEU A 195 12.13 -18.68 -9.21
C LEU A 195 12.22 -19.96 -8.37
N PRO A 196 13.41 -20.59 -8.28
CA PRO A 196 13.63 -21.74 -7.42
C PRO A 196 13.50 -21.34 -5.94
N LYS A 197 13.04 -22.26 -5.09
CA LYS A 197 12.95 -22.02 -3.64
C LYS A 197 14.32 -21.92 -2.98
N ASP A 198 15.31 -22.59 -3.55
CA ASP A 198 16.69 -22.65 -3.05
C ASP A 198 17.56 -21.51 -3.60
N TYR A 199 16.94 -20.39 -4.02
CA TYR A 199 17.63 -19.26 -4.62
C TYR A 199 18.77 -18.74 -3.73
N TYR A 200 18.52 -18.64 -2.42
CA TYR A 200 19.51 -18.20 -1.42
C TYR A 200 20.57 -19.23 -1.03
N SER A 201 20.41 -20.50 -1.43
CA SER A 201 21.38 -21.56 -1.09
C SER A 201 22.61 -21.55 -2.00
N ASN A 202 22.55 -20.85 -3.14
CA ASN A 202 23.67 -20.73 -4.06
C ASN A 202 24.27 -19.33 -3.99
N ASP A 203 25.42 -19.20 -3.34
CA ASP A 203 26.09 -17.91 -3.10
C ASP A 203 26.40 -17.14 -4.39
N ALA A 204 26.69 -17.83 -5.50
CA ALA A 204 27.02 -17.21 -6.77
C ALA A 204 25.87 -16.38 -7.39
N ASN A 205 24.63 -16.74 -7.07
CA ASN A 205 23.43 -16.08 -7.60
C ASN A 205 23.03 -14.82 -6.81
N ASN A 206 23.66 -14.57 -5.67
CA ASN A 206 23.20 -13.58 -4.70
C ASN A 206 24.26 -12.55 -4.31
N GLN A 207 25.41 -12.53 -5.00
CA GLN A 207 26.46 -11.55 -4.74
C GLN A 207 26.44 -10.43 -5.77
N GLY A 208 26.48 -9.19 -5.27
CA GLY A 208 26.62 -7.98 -6.07
C GLY A 208 25.59 -7.87 -7.20
N ALA A 209 26.08 -7.75 -8.43
CA ALA A 209 25.26 -7.57 -9.63
C ALA A 209 24.39 -8.78 -9.98
N ASN A 210 24.65 -9.97 -9.42
CA ASN A 210 23.89 -11.18 -9.72
C ASN A 210 22.58 -11.28 -8.94
N ALA A 211 22.45 -10.50 -7.86
CA ALA A 211 21.24 -10.49 -7.05
C ALA A 211 20.01 -10.05 -7.88
N PHE A 212 18.86 -10.61 -7.51
CA PHE A 212 17.59 -10.26 -8.15
C PHE A 212 17.34 -8.75 -8.10
N ASN A 213 16.92 -8.20 -9.25
CA ASN A 213 16.44 -6.83 -9.37
C ASN A 213 15.24 -6.83 -10.32
N LEU A 214 14.21 -6.06 -9.98
CA LEU A 214 13.01 -5.92 -10.80
C LEU A 214 13.32 -5.47 -12.24
N ASP A 215 14.31 -4.62 -12.44
CA ASP A 215 14.70 -4.12 -13.76
C ASP A 215 15.38 -5.20 -14.59
N LYS A 216 16.18 -6.09 -13.97
CA LYS A 216 16.73 -7.29 -14.63
C LYS A 216 15.62 -8.24 -15.08
N TYR A 217 14.61 -8.42 -14.24
CA TYR A 217 13.43 -9.23 -14.57
C TYR A 217 12.65 -8.65 -15.74
N LYS A 218 12.39 -7.33 -15.74
CA LYS A 218 11.70 -6.65 -16.85
C LYS A 218 12.55 -6.62 -18.13
N GLY A 219 13.86 -6.53 -17.99
CA GLY A 219 14.84 -6.52 -19.08
C GLY A 219 15.07 -7.88 -19.74
N ASN A 220 14.52 -8.98 -19.19
CA ASN A 220 14.81 -10.36 -19.61
C ASN A 220 16.32 -10.66 -19.61
N ASP A 221 17.01 -10.31 -18.53
CA ASP A 221 18.44 -10.60 -18.38
C ASP A 221 18.72 -12.11 -18.52
N ALA A 222 19.86 -12.46 -19.15
CA ALA A 222 20.17 -13.84 -19.50
C ALA A 222 20.38 -14.72 -18.26
N ASP A 223 21.07 -14.18 -17.26
CA ASP A 223 21.42 -14.88 -16.02
C ASP A 223 20.17 -15.20 -15.19
N LEU A 224 19.27 -14.22 -15.05
CA LEU A 224 18.00 -14.41 -14.36
C LEU A 224 17.08 -15.35 -15.16
N GLY A 225 17.08 -15.22 -16.49
CA GLY A 225 16.33 -16.10 -17.38
C GLY A 225 16.72 -17.57 -17.28
N ALA A 226 18.01 -17.87 -17.02
CA ALA A 226 18.50 -19.23 -16.84
C ALA A 226 17.97 -19.89 -15.54
N LEU A 227 17.77 -19.10 -14.49
CA LEU A 227 17.22 -19.57 -13.21
C LEU A 227 15.68 -19.71 -13.26
N MET A 228 15.03 -19.02 -14.20
CA MET A 228 13.57 -18.96 -14.26
C MET A 228 12.94 -20.18 -14.94
N ASN A 229 11.90 -20.72 -14.31
CA ASN A 229 11.06 -21.75 -14.91
C ASN A 229 10.09 -21.15 -15.94
N THR A 230 10.51 -21.10 -17.20
CA THR A 230 9.76 -20.53 -18.33
C THR A 230 8.40 -21.20 -18.56
N ALA A 231 8.27 -22.50 -18.27
CA ALA A 231 7.01 -23.23 -18.40
C ALA A 231 5.96 -22.80 -17.36
N LYS A 232 6.38 -22.53 -16.11
CA LYS A 232 5.50 -21.98 -15.08
C LYS A 232 5.14 -20.53 -15.34
N LEU A 233 6.07 -19.73 -15.86
CA LEU A 233 5.82 -18.36 -16.30
C LEU A 233 4.72 -18.30 -17.38
N GLN A 234 4.78 -19.18 -18.39
CA GLN A 234 3.76 -19.27 -19.43
C GLN A 234 2.39 -19.75 -18.92
N LYS A 235 2.37 -20.67 -17.94
CA LYS A 235 1.12 -21.07 -17.26
C LYS A 235 0.51 -19.93 -16.48
N ALA A 236 1.33 -19.11 -15.81
CA ALA A 236 0.87 -17.97 -15.02
C ALA A 236 0.21 -16.87 -15.86
N THR A 237 0.67 -16.66 -17.10
CA THR A 237 0.07 -15.67 -18.02
C THR A 237 -1.23 -16.15 -18.66
N GLY A 238 -1.50 -17.47 -18.63
CA GLY A 238 -2.73 -18.06 -19.18
C GLY A 238 -2.83 -18.00 -20.72
N ILE A 239 -1.71 -17.72 -21.40
CA ILE A 239 -1.64 -17.59 -22.85
C ILE A 239 -1.73 -18.97 -23.49
N LYS A 240 -2.74 -19.20 -24.32
CA LYS A 240 -2.94 -20.46 -25.06
C LYS A 240 -2.41 -20.34 -26.48
N THR A 241 -1.09 -20.35 -26.65
CA THR A 241 -0.44 -20.37 -27.97
C THR A 241 0.73 -21.35 -28.00
N THR A 242 0.91 -22.02 -29.13
CA THR A 242 2.07 -22.90 -29.39
C THR A 242 3.24 -22.14 -30.01
N ASN A 243 3.03 -20.91 -30.49
CA ASN A 243 4.05 -20.12 -31.17
C ASN A 243 4.87 -19.29 -30.16
N ALA A 244 6.17 -19.58 -30.06
CA ALA A 244 7.08 -18.91 -29.16
C ALA A 244 7.18 -17.39 -29.40
N ARG A 245 7.06 -16.92 -30.65
CA ARG A 245 7.11 -15.47 -30.98
C ARG A 245 5.88 -14.74 -30.47
N ILE A 246 4.71 -15.35 -30.62
CA ILE A 246 3.45 -14.79 -30.11
C ILE A 246 3.45 -14.83 -28.58
N ALA A 247 3.94 -15.91 -27.98
CA ALA A 247 4.09 -16.00 -26.53
C ALA A 247 5.03 -14.91 -25.99
N ALA A 248 6.17 -14.66 -26.65
CA ALA A 248 7.10 -13.61 -26.27
C ALA A 248 6.51 -12.20 -26.43
N ALA A 249 5.79 -11.93 -27.52
CA ALA A 249 5.16 -10.63 -27.77
C ALA A 249 4.02 -10.30 -26.78
N ASN A 250 3.38 -11.32 -26.22
CA ASN A 250 2.32 -11.16 -25.21
C ASN A 250 2.83 -11.30 -23.76
N LYS A 251 4.15 -11.39 -23.54
CA LYS A 251 4.71 -11.34 -22.19
C LYS A 251 4.53 -9.93 -21.64
N ASN A 252 3.53 -9.73 -20.78
CA ASN A 252 3.43 -8.53 -19.98
C ASN A 252 4.40 -8.65 -18.80
N ALA A 253 5.53 -7.96 -18.88
CA ALA A 253 6.53 -7.93 -17.81
C ALA A 253 5.94 -7.51 -16.46
N SER A 254 4.93 -6.63 -16.46
CA SER A 254 4.27 -6.12 -15.24
C SER A 254 3.18 -7.03 -14.68
N SER A 255 2.76 -8.08 -15.40
CA SER A 255 1.60 -8.89 -15.01
C SER A 255 1.93 -9.81 -13.83
N GLY A 256 1.32 -9.53 -12.68
CA GLY A 256 1.49 -10.31 -11.46
C GLY A 256 2.76 -9.95 -10.68
N LEU A 257 3.40 -8.84 -10.99
CA LEU A 257 4.39 -8.25 -10.10
C LEU A 257 3.68 -7.45 -9.00
N VAL A 258 4.33 -7.33 -7.86
CA VAL A 258 3.96 -6.40 -6.79
C VAL A 258 4.28 -4.99 -7.28
N GLU A 259 3.35 -4.06 -7.04
CA GLU A 259 3.54 -2.65 -7.36
C GLU A 259 4.73 -2.08 -6.56
N LYS A 260 5.39 -1.06 -7.13
CA LYS A 260 6.57 -0.47 -6.50
C LYS A 260 6.18 0.24 -5.20
N PHE A 261 6.85 -0.12 -4.11
CA PHE A 261 6.73 0.61 -2.85
C PHE A 261 7.41 1.97 -2.97
N ARG A 262 6.79 2.96 -2.33
CA ARG A 262 7.33 4.31 -2.23
C ARG A 262 6.87 4.93 -0.93
N LEU A 263 7.52 6.01 -0.56
CA LEU A 263 7.02 6.85 0.52
C LEU A 263 5.67 7.46 0.08
N PRO A 264 4.66 7.42 0.95
CA PRO A 264 3.42 8.15 0.75
C PRO A 264 3.66 9.65 0.68
N THR A 265 2.86 10.34 -0.12
CA THR A 265 2.83 11.81 -0.16
C THR A 265 2.14 12.35 1.08
N GLU A 266 2.39 13.63 1.41
CA GLU A 266 1.70 14.33 2.50
C GLU A 266 0.17 14.22 2.37
N VAL A 267 -0.34 14.36 1.14
CA VAL A 267 -1.77 14.26 0.82
C VAL A 267 -2.32 12.88 1.14
N GLU A 268 -1.60 11.82 0.78
CA GLU A 268 -1.99 10.44 1.06
C GLU A 268 -1.94 10.11 2.55
N TRP A 269 -0.92 10.62 3.25
CA TRP A 269 -0.80 10.50 4.71
C TRP A 269 -1.94 11.21 5.43
N GLU A 270 -2.21 12.48 5.12
CA GLU A 270 -3.29 13.22 5.76
C GLU A 270 -4.64 12.58 5.43
N PHE A 271 -4.82 12.11 4.19
CA PHE A 271 -6.03 11.37 3.80
C PHE A 271 -6.19 10.10 4.64
N ALA A 272 -5.15 9.29 4.79
CA ALA A 272 -5.21 8.05 5.57
C ALA A 272 -5.43 8.31 7.07
N ALA A 273 -4.81 9.35 7.63
CA ALA A 273 -4.98 9.74 9.03
C ALA A 273 -6.38 10.29 9.32
N LEU A 274 -6.97 11.03 8.36
CA LEU A 274 -8.26 11.69 8.53
C LEU A 274 -9.45 10.93 7.97
N ALA A 275 -9.23 9.82 7.26
CA ALA A 275 -10.28 9.12 6.54
C ALA A 275 -11.26 8.48 7.52
N GLN A 276 -12.19 9.29 8.02
CA GLN A 276 -13.33 8.92 8.83
C GLN A 276 -14.35 8.19 7.95
N GLN A 277 -14.00 7.00 7.45
CA GLN A 277 -14.92 6.18 6.66
C GLN A 277 -16.19 5.88 7.45
N LYS A 278 -16.12 5.86 8.80
CA LYS A 278 -17.29 5.69 9.68
C LYS A 278 -18.07 6.98 9.92
N ASN A 279 -17.46 8.17 9.88
CA ASN A 279 -18.18 9.45 10.05
C ASN A 279 -18.75 10.02 8.73
N ARG A 280 -18.76 9.23 7.65
CA ARG A 280 -19.43 9.61 6.40
C ARG A 280 -20.94 9.38 6.49
N GLN A 281 -21.72 10.38 6.07
CA GLN A 281 -23.14 10.22 5.78
C GLN A 281 -23.32 10.31 4.27
N TYR A 282 -23.51 9.17 3.61
CA TYR A 282 -23.46 9.05 2.14
C TYR A 282 -22.14 9.57 1.56
N ASN A 283 -22.18 10.65 0.77
CA ASN A 283 -21.04 11.28 0.11
C ASN A 283 -20.49 12.48 0.89
N LEU A 284 -20.97 12.75 2.11
CA LEU A 284 -20.55 13.87 2.94
C LEU A 284 -19.77 13.38 4.16
N VAL A 285 -18.61 13.96 4.41
CA VAL A 285 -17.82 13.76 5.63
C VAL A 285 -18.29 14.76 6.67
N LYS A 286 -18.69 14.32 7.86
CA LYS A 286 -19.04 15.23 8.96
C LYS A 286 -17.77 15.76 9.63
N GLY A 287 -17.70 17.07 9.78
CA GLY A 287 -16.79 17.85 10.65
C GLY A 287 -15.42 17.25 11.01
N LYS A 288 -14.34 17.93 10.61
CA LYS A 288 -13.00 17.79 11.20
C LYS A 288 -13.04 18.26 12.67
N GLU A 289 -13.62 17.48 13.57
CA GLU A 289 -13.43 17.73 15.00
C GLU A 289 -12.00 17.29 15.37
N PRO A 290 -11.18 18.13 16.03
CA PRO A 290 -9.89 17.69 16.53
C PRO A 290 -10.15 16.74 17.70
N GLU A 291 -9.90 15.48 17.43
CA GLU A 291 -10.27 14.36 18.27
C GLU A 291 -9.38 14.18 19.50
N ILE A 292 -8.75 15.23 20.06
CA ILE A 292 -7.92 15.12 21.29
C ILE A 292 -8.66 14.44 22.45
N ASN A 293 -9.99 14.58 22.49
CA ASN A 293 -10.85 13.90 23.46
C ASN A 293 -11.14 12.43 23.13
N ASN A 294 -11.07 12.02 21.86
CA ASN A 294 -11.18 10.62 21.42
C ASN A 294 -9.82 9.90 21.43
N LEU A 295 -8.71 10.64 21.46
CA LEU A 295 -7.37 10.07 21.66
C LEU A 295 -7.20 9.46 23.06
N LYS A 296 -8.12 9.75 24.00
CA LYS A 296 -8.10 9.19 25.35
C LYS A 296 -9.06 8.03 25.49
N GLY A 297 -8.61 6.96 26.14
CA GLY A 297 -9.51 5.89 26.57
C GLY A 297 -10.58 6.43 27.52
N THR A 298 -11.83 6.04 27.29
CA THR A 298 -12.98 6.51 28.08
C THR A 298 -13.40 5.54 29.19
N LYS A 299 -12.90 4.29 29.16
CA LYS A 299 -13.34 3.19 30.05
C LYS A 299 -12.16 2.33 30.52
N GLY A 300 -12.35 1.71 31.68
CA GLY A 300 -11.44 0.69 32.24
C GLY A 300 -10.05 1.22 32.60
N ARG A 301 -9.05 0.36 32.46
CA ARG A 301 -7.63 0.66 32.77
C ARG A 301 -7.04 1.77 31.89
N ASN A 302 -7.61 1.99 30.71
CA ASN A 302 -7.15 3.00 29.75
C ASN A 302 -7.86 4.34 29.96
N ARG A 303 -8.68 4.50 31.00
CA ARG A 303 -9.44 5.73 31.23
C ARG A 303 -8.51 6.91 31.48
N GLY A 304 -8.56 7.90 30.60
CA GLY A 304 -7.72 9.09 30.64
C GLY A 304 -6.30 8.88 30.08
N MET A 305 -5.94 7.66 29.70
CA MET A 305 -4.70 7.37 28.99
C MET A 305 -4.86 7.67 27.51
N TYR A 306 -3.78 8.13 26.89
CA TYR A 306 -3.72 8.28 25.45
C TYR A 306 -3.55 6.93 24.76
N LEU A 307 -4.27 6.77 23.65
CA LEU A 307 -4.30 5.57 22.83
C LEU A 307 -3.44 5.72 21.57
N GLU A 308 -2.49 6.65 21.60
CA GLU A 308 -1.53 6.87 20.51
C GLU A 308 -0.16 7.19 21.12
N ASN A 309 0.89 6.99 20.32
CA ASN A 309 2.28 7.19 20.72
C ASN A 309 2.68 8.66 20.57
N PHE A 310 2.37 9.50 21.56
CA PHE A 310 2.75 10.91 21.51
C PHE A 310 3.33 11.46 22.81
N LYS A 311 4.27 12.38 22.63
CA LYS A 311 4.84 13.15 23.71
C LYS A 311 3.89 14.28 24.10
N MET A 312 3.41 14.25 25.34
CA MET A 312 2.51 15.26 25.90
C MET A 312 3.16 16.64 26.07
N GLY A 313 4.42 16.68 26.46
CA GLY A 313 5.14 17.91 26.73
C GLY A 313 6.60 17.67 27.04
N GLN A 314 7.39 18.74 27.10
CA GLN A 314 8.78 18.63 27.53
C GLN A 314 8.83 18.26 29.02
N GLY A 315 9.53 17.17 29.35
CA GLY A 315 9.73 16.71 30.74
C GLY A 315 8.68 15.71 31.26
N ASP A 316 7.51 15.61 30.63
CA ASP A 316 6.50 14.60 30.94
C ASP A 316 6.55 13.46 29.91
N TYR A 317 7.34 12.43 30.22
CA TYR A 317 7.56 11.28 29.36
C TYR A 317 6.67 10.09 29.70
N SER A 318 6.09 10.01 30.90
CA SER A 318 5.35 8.82 31.31
C SER A 318 4.25 9.12 32.33
N GLY A 319 3.94 10.37 32.63
CA GLY A 319 3.00 10.75 33.67
C GLY A 319 3.52 10.49 35.08
N VAL A 320 2.59 10.46 36.03
CA VAL A 320 2.86 10.28 37.46
C VAL A 320 3.10 8.79 37.76
N PRO A 321 4.05 8.43 38.65
CA PRO A 321 4.23 7.04 39.07
C PRO A 321 2.90 6.37 39.48
N GLY A 322 2.61 5.21 38.90
CA GLY A 322 1.36 4.48 39.13
C GLY A 322 0.22 4.79 38.15
N TRP A 323 0.29 5.91 37.43
CA TRP A 323 -0.68 6.27 36.38
C TRP A 323 0.04 6.80 35.14
N LYS A 324 0.37 5.90 34.21
CA LYS A 324 1.07 6.28 32.99
C LYS A 324 0.14 7.07 32.06
N ASN A 325 0.65 8.10 31.38
CA ASN A 325 -0.14 8.90 30.43
C ASN A 325 -0.47 8.11 29.15
N ASP A 326 0.54 7.49 28.54
CA ASP A 326 0.50 6.75 27.27
C ASP A 326 1.09 5.32 27.40
N GLY A 327 1.86 5.06 28.46
CA GLY A 327 2.38 3.74 28.80
C GLY A 327 3.88 3.56 28.52
N ALA A 328 4.50 4.43 27.73
CA ALA A 328 5.89 4.30 27.28
C ALA A 328 6.66 5.64 27.38
N PRO A 329 7.88 5.65 27.96
CA PRO A 329 8.69 6.87 28.11
C PRO A 329 9.23 7.46 26.80
N THR A 330 9.28 6.67 25.72
CA THR A 330 9.88 7.07 24.45
C THR A 330 8.98 6.65 23.30
N THR A 331 9.34 5.59 22.59
CA THR A 331 8.50 4.93 21.61
C THR A 331 7.85 3.71 22.24
N SER A 332 6.83 3.18 21.60
CA SER A 332 6.12 1.96 21.98
C SER A 332 6.18 0.96 20.82
N ASP A 333 5.73 -0.27 21.09
CA ASP A 333 5.50 -1.27 20.05
C ASP A 333 4.46 -0.71 19.06
N VAL A 334 4.74 -0.85 17.77
CA VAL A 334 3.91 -0.28 16.69
C VAL A 334 2.47 -0.83 16.69
N LYS A 335 2.21 -1.98 17.32
CA LYS A 335 0.87 -2.58 17.45
C LYS A 335 0.26 -2.47 18.84
N GLN A 336 0.87 -1.68 19.73
CA GLN A 336 0.38 -1.50 21.10
C GLN A 336 -1.00 -0.80 21.14
N PHE A 337 -1.23 0.11 20.20
CA PHE A 337 -2.38 1.00 20.18
C PHE A 337 -3.44 0.55 19.16
N PRO A 338 -4.73 0.89 19.38
CA PRO A 338 -5.78 0.54 18.44
C PRO A 338 -5.65 1.31 17.12
N SER A 339 -5.84 0.59 16.01
CA SER A 339 -5.87 1.19 14.67
C SER A 339 -7.03 2.15 14.47
N ASN A 340 -6.86 3.03 13.48
CA ASN A 340 -7.90 3.93 13.01
C ASN A 340 -9.02 3.20 12.24
N ASP A 341 -9.97 3.95 11.69
CA ASP A 341 -11.11 3.38 10.97
C ASP A 341 -10.76 2.56 9.73
N LEU A 342 -9.60 2.79 9.13
CA LEU A 342 -9.08 2.05 7.98
C LEU A 342 -8.30 0.81 8.39
N GLY A 343 -7.95 0.67 9.68
CA GLY A 343 -7.12 -0.41 10.21
C GLY A 343 -5.63 -0.11 10.23
N ILE A 344 -5.23 1.14 9.95
CA ILE A 344 -3.87 1.65 10.12
C ILE A 344 -3.69 1.99 11.59
#